data_AF-A0A6C0I4M6-F1
#
_entry.id   AF-A0A6C0I4M6-F1
#
_cell.length_a   1.000
_cell.length_b   1.000
_cell.length_c   1.000
_cell.angle_alpha   90.00
_cell.angle_beta   90.00
_cell.angle_gamma   90.00
#
_symmetry.space_group_name_H-M   'P 1'
#
loop_
_entity.id
_entity.type
_entity.pdbx_description
1 polymer ?
#
loop_
_entity_poly.entity_id
_entity_poly.type
_entity_poly.pdbx_seq_one_letter_code
_entity_poly.pdbx_strand_id
1 'polypeptide(L)'
;MNNNIIDDEWTAFIRSEGRSNTDLAVQPVAALNIVKLVEPNLDELPICQDLYISTKTKVLFLNQPIDIHTVFWGLPIIEYGMPKEGIIKKQMKIVSKTVEEFQEYRAKLTGVEYFTETIIKQIDNPSARRIKFKDERKITIGLSKKDIMNSRGKAKNAFYNCFALILRFMYRGLFHEIHVKVFNTGKLEIPGILNTELLDTVKRMILQFIQPCLTNSTCVASSKPLDYIETDTEENVLINSNFNCGFCINRERLHSILRGDKYRIESSFDPCSYPGVKCKYYFNNELGFDDRIQNGQIVEKDRDMKMSELGKNRKYTEVSFMIFRTGSCLIVGNCTETVLQFVFQFIKRVLSDEYQHISVAQEDSVIRVKKTKLRKKTVVHSQAYYEDTVKRDR
;
A
#
# COMPACT_ATOMS: atom_id res chain seq x y z
N MET A 1 -3.98 9.77 28.83
CA MET A 1 -4.65 8.90 27.83
C MET A 1 -3.58 8.48 26.82
N ASN A 2 -3.39 7.17 26.62
CA ASN A 2 -2.23 6.61 25.91
C ASN A 2 -2.24 6.93 24.40
N ASN A 3 -1.53 7.99 24.00
CA ASN A 3 -1.20 8.29 22.59
C ASN A 3 -0.20 7.30 21.95
N ASN A 4 0.28 6.30 22.69
CA ASN A 4 1.33 5.38 22.22
C ASN A 4 0.82 4.16 21.43
N ILE A 5 -0.48 3.82 21.48
CA ILE A 5 -0.99 2.57 20.88
C ILE A 5 -0.78 2.53 19.36
N ILE A 6 -1.06 3.64 18.67
CA ILE A 6 -0.90 3.73 17.21
C ILE A 6 0.60 3.74 16.85
N ASP A 7 1.42 4.42 17.65
CA ASP A 7 2.88 4.46 17.45
C ASP A 7 3.50 3.07 17.61
N ASP A 8 3.03 2.29 18.58
CA ASP A 8 3.46 0.91 18.83
C ASP A 8 3.04 -0.03 17.69
N GLU A 9 1.82 0.12 17.16
CA GLU A 9 1.34 -0.64 16.01
C GLU A 9 2.15 -0.36 14.73
N TRP A 10 2.49 0.91 14.49
CA TRP A 10 3.33 1.30 13.36
C TRP A 10 4.78 0.86 13.53
N THR A 11 5.32 0.96 14.74
CA THR A 11 6.63 0.41 15.06
C THR A 11 6.67 -1.10 14.77
N ALA A 12 5.61 -1.84 15.11
CA ALA A 12 5.47 -3.24 14.79
C ALA A 12 5.35 -3.51 13.27
N PHE A 13 4.70 -2.63 12.53
CA PHE A 13 4.59 -2.71 11.07
C PHE A 13 5.94 -2.51 10.36
N ILE A 14 6.68 -1.43 10.67
CA ILE A 14 8.00 -1.17 10.08
C ILE A 14 9.01 -2.26 10.45
N ARG A 15 8.99 -2.74 11.71
CA ARG A 15 9.80 -3.89 12.13
C ARG A 15 9.48 -5.18 11.35
N SER A 16 8.31 -5.27 10.73
CA SER A 16 7.89 -6.40 9.90
C SER A 16 8.31 -6.29 8.43
N GLU A 17 8.58 -5.09 7.91
CA GLU A 17 9.08 -4.93 6.52
C GLU A 17 10.58 -5.24 6.39
N GLY A 18 11.34 -5.17 7.49
CA GLY A 18 12.73 -5.67 7.60
C GLY A 18 12.88 -7.10 8.17
N ARG A 19 11.77 -7.83 8.42
CA ARG A 19 11.78 -9.16 9.05
C ARG A 19 10.59 -10.03 8.62
N SER A 20 10.85 -11.28 8.24
CA SER A 20 9.82 -12.32 8.32
C SER A 20 9.35 -12.42 9.79
N ASN A 21 8.10 -12.08 10.05
CA ASN A 21 7.54 -11.88 11.39
C ASN A 21 7.09 -13.21 12.02
N THR A 22 7.59 -13.60 13.20
CA THR A 22 6.84 -14.42 14.18
C THR A 22 7.20 -14.09 15.64
N ASP A 23 6.29 -13.29 16.21
CA ASP A 23 5.63 -13.40 17.52
C ASP A 23 6.30 -12.89 18.81
N LEU A 24 5.59 -11.91 19.38
CA LEU A 24 5.46 -11.59 20.79
C LEU A 24 4.68 -12.71 21.49
N ALA A 25 5.32 -13.37 22.46
CA ALA A 25 4.62 -14.07 23.53
C ALA A 25 4.49 -13.10 24.71
N VAL A 26 3.27 -12.88 25.18
CA VAL A 26 2.98 -12.19 26.43
C VAL A 26 3.43 -13.10 27.58
N GLN A 27 4.32 -12.59 28.44
CA GLN A 27 4.57 -13.13 29.77
C GLN A 27 4.15 -12.06 30.81
N PRO A 28 3.69 -12.46 32.00
CA PRO A 28 3.10 -11.54 32.96
C PRO A 28 4.18 -10.65 33.59
N VAL A 29 3.98 -9.33 33.54
CA VAL A 29 4.89 -8.35 34.13
C VAL A 29 4.50 -8.14 35.60
N ALA A 30 5.27 -8.75 36.51
CA ALA A 30 5.42 -8.29 37.88
C ALA A 30 6.89 -7.88 38.07
N ALA A 31 7.21 -6.65 37.68
CA ALA A 31 8.36 -5.88 38.15
C ALA A 31 8.26 -4.46 37.56
N LEU A 32 8.22 -3.45 38.42
CA LEU A 32 8.39 -2.05 38.04
C LEU A 32 9.81 -1.87 37.48
N ASN A 33 9.96 -1.99 36.16
CA ASN A 33 11.19 -1.62 35.48
C ASN A 33 11.25 -0.08 35.42
N ILE A 34 12.20 0.50 36.14
CA ILE A 34 12.58 1.91 35.98
C ILE A 34 13.20 2.04 34.58
N VAL A 35 12.44 2.60 33.64
CA VAL A 35 12.89 2.89 32.28
C VAL A 35 13.86 4.07 32.37
N LYS A 36 15.16 3.85 32.09
CA LYS A 36 16.11 4.96 31.90
C LYS A 36 15.83 5.58 30.53
N LEU A 37 15.40 6.84 30.55
CA LEU A 37 15.32 7.68 29.37
C LEU A 37 16.72 8.18 29.05
N VAL A 38 17.20 7.94 27.83
CA VAL A 38 18.46 8.49 27.34
C VAL A 38 18.12 9.78 26.62
N GLU A 39 18.54 10.91 27.20
CA GLU A 39 18.38 12.21 26.56
C GLU A 39 19.23 12.29 25.28
N PRO A 40 18.77 13.02 24.25
CA PRO A 40 19.51 13.15 23.00
C PRO A 40 20.84 13.86 23.26
N ASN A 41 21.93 13.30 22.74
CA ASN A 41 23.23 13.97 22.73
C ASN A 41 23.20 15.07 21.66
N LEU A 42 23.14 16.33 22.09
CA LEU A 42 23.04 17.49 21.19
C LEU A 42 24.34 17.77 20.42
N ASP A 43 25.46 17.16 20.83
CA ASP A 43 26.78 17.35 20.22
C ASP A 43 27.11 16.30 19.14
N GLU A 44 26.40 15.16 19.13
CA GLU A 44 26.61 14.07 18.16
C GLU A 44 25.35 13.78 17.35
N LEU A 45 25.33 14.27 16.10
CA LEU A 45 24.25 14.02 15.15
C LEU A 45 24.19 12.51 14.79
N PRO A 46 23.05 11.84 15.00
CA PRO A 46 22.88 10.43 14.66
C PRO A 46 22.99 10.20 13.15
N ILE A 47 23.55 9.04 12.77
CA ILE A 47 23.74 8.69 11.36
C ILE A 47 22.40 8.28 10.75
N CYS A 48 21.92 9.09 9.80
CA CYS A 48 20.76 8.78 8.98
C CYS A 48 21.10 7.65 7.97
N GLN A 49 20.25 6.62 7.95
CA GLN A 49 20.38 5.46 7.06
C GLN A 49 20.19 5.82 5.59
N ASP A 50 20.71 4.97 4.72
CA ASP A 50 20.49 5.08 3.28
C ASP A 50 19.03 4.81 2.90
N LEU A 51 18.64 5.37 1.75
CA LEU A 51 17.32 5.17 1.18
C LEU A 51 17.15 3.73 0.70
N TYR A 52 16.10 3.06 1.18
CA TYR A 52 15.72 1.72 0.75
C TYR A 52 14.44 1.78 -0.09
N ILE A 53 14.52 1.41 -1.37
CA ILE A 53 13.34 1.29 -2.24
C ILE A 53 12.66 -0.06 -1.97
N SER A 54 11.48 0.00 -1.36
CA SER A 54 10.72 -1.19 -0.95
C SER A 54 9.95 -1.80 -2.12
N THR A 55 9.40 -0.97 -3.01
CA THR A 55 8.60 -1.42 -4.16
C THR A 55 8.56 -0.34 -5.25
N LYS A 56 8.73 -0.76 -6.51
CA LYS A 56 8.40 0.03 -7.69
C LYS A 56 7.12 -0.51 -8.29
N THR A 57 6.13 0.35 -8.51
CA THR A 57 4.82 -0.02 -9.04
C THR A 57 4.62 0.62 -10.39
N LYS A 58 4.39 -0.21 -11.42
CA LYS A 58 4.07 0.30 -12.74
C LYS A 58 2.63 0.79 -12.78
N VAL A 59 2.45 2.03 -13.20
CA VAL A 59 1.14 2.65 -13.37
C VAL A 59 0.80 2.61 -14.85
N LEU A 60 -0.38 2.08 -15.18
CA LEU A 60 -0.90 2.05 -16.54
C LEU A 60 -2.28 2.69 -16.58
N PHE A 61 -2.71 3.12 -17.75
CA PHE A 61 -4.05 3.67 -17.95
C PHE A 61 -4.72 2.97 -19.12
N LEU A 62 -5.99 2.65 -18.94
CA LEU A 62 -6.86 2.19 -20.01
C LEU A 62 -7.47 3.39 -20.71
N ASN A 63 -7.85 3.19 -21.96
CA ASN A 63 -8.45 4.21 -22.80
C ASN A 63 -9.87 4.64 -22.38
N GLN A 64 -10.45 4.01 -21.35
CA GLN A 64 -11.78 4.31 -20.81
C GLN A 64 -11.91 3.89 -19.33
N PRO A 65 -12.83 4.53 -18.57
CA PRO A 65 -13.18 4.09 -17.22
C PRO A 65 -13.88 2.72 -17.23
N ILE A 66 -13.90 2.07 -16.07
CA ILE A 66 -14.48 0.73 -15.90
C ILE A 66 -15.53 0.75 -14.78
N ASP A 67 -16.69 0.13 -15.04
CA ASP A 67 -17.60 -0.29 -13.97
C ASP A 67 -17.00 -1.48 -13.21
N ILE A 68 -16.34 -1.15 -12.10
CA ILE A 68 -15.66 -2.12 -11.26
C ILE A 68 -16.60 -3.17 -10.66
N HIS A 69 -17.89 -2.87 -10.47
CA HIS A 69 -18.82 -3.84 -9.90
C HIS A 69 -19.18 -4.90 -10.93
N THR A 70 -19.60 -4.49 -12.12
CA THR A 70 -19.92 -5.41 -13.23
C THR A 70 -18.71 -6.26 -13.59
N VAL A 71 -17.55 -5.65 -13.77
CA VAL A 71 -16.32 -6.38 -14.09
C VAL A 71 -15.94 -7.34 -12.96
N PHE A 72 -15.89 -6.89 -11.70
CA PHE A 72 -15.48 -7.75 -10.59
C PHE A 72 -16.30 -9.04 -10.52
N TRP A 73 -17.61 -8.97 -10.69
CA TRP A 73 -18.48 -10.16 -10.66
C TRP A 73 -18.37 -11.02 -11.92
N GLY A 74 -18.17 -10.42 -13.10
CA GLY A 74 -18.00 -11.15 -14.36
C GLY A 74 -16.66 -11.89 -14.50
N LEU A 75 -15.64 -11.52 -13.72
CA LEU A 75 -14.31 -12.15 -13.81
C LEU A 75 -14.31 -13.61 -13.31
N PRO A 76 -13.89 -14.59 -14.13
CA PRO A 76 -13.79 -15.98 -13.71
C PRO A 76 -12.62 -16.17 -12.74
N ILE A 77 -12.75 -17.13 -11.82
CA ILE A 77 -11.66 -17.55 -10.92
C ILE A 77 -11.35 -19.01 -11.20
N ILE A 78 -10.06 -19.32 -11.38
CA ILE A 78 -9.58 -20.70 -11.48
C ILE A 78 -9.24 -21.23 -10.09
N GLU A 79 -9.49 -22.51 -9.86
CA GLU A 79 -9.04 -23.18 -8.65
C GLU A 79 -7.51 -23.17 -8.55
N TYR A 80 -6.99 -22.92 -7.35
CA TYR A 80 -5.55 -22.79 -7.14
C TYR A 80 -4.76 -24.05 -7.51
N GLY A 81 -5.36 -25.23 -7.32
CA GLY A 81 -4.74 -26.52 -7.60
C GLY A 81 -4.58 -26.83 -9.09
N MET A 82 -5.29 -26.13 -9.97
CA MET A 82 -5.21 -26.37 -11.41
C MET A 82 -3.94 -25.75 -12.01
N PRO A 83 -3.13 -26.52 -12.77
CA PRO A 83 -1.93 -26.03 -13.44
C PRO A 83 -2.30 -25.27 -14.72
N LYS A 84 -3.08 -24.19 -14.58
CA LYS A 84 -3.56 -23.35 -15.67
C LYS A 84 -3.30 -21.87 -15.38
N GLU A 85 -3.16 -21.09 -16.45
CA GLU A 85 -3.08 -19.64 -16.39
C GLU A 85 -4.48 -19.03 -16.18
N GLY A 86 -4.52 -17.91 -15.46
CA GLY A 86 -5.77 -17.18 -15.24
C GLY A 86 -5.80 -16.44 -13.91
N ILE A 87 -7.00 -16.04 -13.49
CA ILE A 87 -7.21 -15.30 -12.25
C ILE A 87 -7.40 -16.31 -11.11
N ILE A 88 -6.48 -16.35 -10.16
CA ILE A 88 -6.54 -17.27 -9.01
C ILE A 88 -7.20 -16.63 -7.79
N LYS A 89 -7.22 -15.30 -7.74
CA LYS A 89 -7.80 -14.54 -6.62
C LYS A 89 -8.28 -13.17 -7.07
N LYS A 90 -9.45 -12.74 -6.58
CA LYS A 90 -9.94 -11.36 -6.70
C LYS A 90 -10.42 -10.83 -5.35
N GLN A 91 -10.22 -9.54 -5.10
CA GLN A 91 -10.60 -8.89 -3.85
C GLN A 91 -11.20 -7.51 -4.13
N MET A 92 -12.25 -7.14 -3.41
CA MET A 92 -12.89 -5.84 -3.55
C MET A 92 -13.46 -5.37 -2.20
N LYS A 93 -13.52 -4.06 -2.01
CA LYS A 93 -14.32 -3.47 -0.93
C LYS A 93 -15.74 -3.25 -1.44
N ILE A 94 -16.72 -3.86 -0.78
CA ILE A 94 -18.15 -3.66 -1.03
C ILE A 94 -18.69 -2.71 0.04
N VAL A 95 -19.50 -1.76 -0.40
CA VAL A 95 -20.18 -0.80 0.47
C VAL A 95 -21.65 -0.83 0.12
N SER A 96 -22.47 -1.30 1.05
CA SER A 96 -23.93 -1.29 0.96
C SER A 96 -24.48 -0.20 1.87
N LYS A 97 -25.27 0.70 1.32
CA LYS A 97 -25.94 1.81 2.03
C LYS A 97 -27.38 1.45 2.40
N THR A 98 -27.94 0.43 1.77
CA THR A 98 -29.28 -0.08 2.09
C THR A 98 -29.26 -1.60 2.32
N VAL A 99 -30.33 -2.11 2.91
CA VAL A 99 -30.50 -3.55 3.17
C VAL A 99 -30.66 -4.30 1.86
N GLU A 100 -31.32 -3.70 0.87
CA GLU A 100 -31.55 -4.25 -0.45
C GLU A 100 -30.24 -4.44 -1.22
N GLU A 101 -29.36 -3.42 -1.23
CA GLU A 101 -28.02 -3.52 -1.82
C GLU A 101 -27.19 -4.65 -1.17
N PHE A 102 -27.36 -4.84 0.14
CA PHE A 102 -26.70 -5.94 0.86
C PHE A 102 -27.28 -7.31 0.47
N GLN A 103 -28.59 -7.41 0.27
CA GLN A 103 -29.25 -8.64 -0.19
C GLN A 103 -28.85 -8.99 -1.63
N GLU A 104 -28.75 -8.01 -2.54
CA GLU A 104 -28.25 -8.23 -3.89
C GLU A 104 -26.81 -8.75 -3.89
N TYR A 105 -25.96 -8.17 -3.04
CA TYR A 105 -24.60 -8.66 -2.84
C TYR A 105 -24.60 -10.11 -2.33
N ARG A 106 -25.44 -10.45 -1.35
CA ARG A 106 -25.57 -11.81 -0.84
C ARG A 106 -26.02 -12.79 -1.93
N ALA A 107 -26.95 -12.40 -2.79
CA ALA A 107 -27.40 -13.23 -3.89
C ALA A 107 -26.27 -13.57 -4.87
N LYS A 108 -25.34 -12.63 -5.13
CA LYS A 108 -24.16 -12.85 -6.00
C LYS A 108 -23.13 -13.82 -5.43
N LEU A 109 -23.16 -14.09 -4.12
CA LEU A 109 -22.29 -15.09 -3.49
C LEU A 109 -22.81 -16.52 -3.70
N THR A 110 -24.10 -16.67 -4.01
CA THR A 110 -24.70 -17.97 -4.30
C THR A 110 -24.07 -18.53 -5.58
N GLY A 111 -23.32 -19.63 -5.45
CA GLY A 111 -22.59 -20.26 -6.56
C GLY A 111 -21.09 -19.94 -6.61
N VAL A 112 -20.57 -19.11 -5.69
CA VAL A 112 -19.12 -18.93 -5.52
C VAL A 112 -18.56 -20.04 -4.65
N GLU A 113 -17.68 -20.88 -5.21
CA GLU A 113 -17.14 -22.06 -4.51
C GLU A 113 -16.34 -21.74 -3.25
N TYR A 114 -15.43 -20.77 -3.35
CA TYR A 114 -14.57 -20.39 -2.24
C TYR A 114 -14.41 -18.87 -2.12
N PHE A 115 -14.86 -18.33 -1.00
CA PHE A 115 -14.67 -16.94 -0.64
C PHE A 115 -14.50 -16.73 0.86
N THR A 116 -13.96 -15.57 1.22
CA THR A 116 -13.86 -15.09 2.61
C THR A 116 -14.31 -13.64 2.68
N GLU A 117 -15.00 -13.31 3.76
CA GLU A 117 -15.49 -11.96 4.04
C GLU A 117 -14.82 -11.40 5.29
N THR A 118 -14.51 -10.12 5.28
CA THR A 118 -14.09 -9.39 6.48
C THR A 118 -14.94 -8.14 6.61
N ILE A 119 -15.71 -8.05 7.70
CA ILE A 119 -16.52 -6.89 8.03
C ILE A 119 -15.59 -5.78 8.52
N ILE A 120 -15.60 -4.65 7.83
CA ILE A 120 -14.81 -3.46 8.20
C ILE A 120 -15.65 -2.54 9.08
N LYS A 121 -16.91 -2.32 8.69
CA LYS A 121 -17.85 -1.48 9.43
C LYS A 121 -19.27 -1.98 9.16
N GLN A 122 -20.06 -2.10 10.21
CA GLN A 122 -21.47 -2.45 10.09
C GLN A 122 -22.28 -1.56 11.02
N ILE A 123 -23.30 -0.90 10.46
CA ILE A 123 -24.29 -0.09 11.17
C ILE A 123 -25.65 -0.58 10.68
N ASP A 124 -26.47 -1.03 11.61
CA ASP A 124 -27.87 -1.33 11.38
C ASP A 124 -28.66 -0.78 12.56
N ASN A 125 -29.13 0.46 12.40
CA ASN A 125 -29.91 1.15 13.42
C ASN A 125 -30.98 2.01 12.74
N PRO A 126 -32.19 1.48 12.54
CA PRO A 126 -33.32 2.19 11.92
C PRO A 126 -33.67 3.52 12.63
N SER A 127 -33.37 3.63 13.92
CA SER A 127 -33.64 4.80 14.76
C SER A 127 -32.54 5.87 14.70
N ALA A 128 -31.43 5.63 13.99
CA ALA A 128 -30.33 6.59 13.91
C ALA A 128 -30.70 7.84 13.08
N ARG A 129 -30.29 9.02 13.58
CA ARG A 129 -30.58 10.33 12.94
C ARG A 129 -29.89 10.56 11.58
N ARG A 130 -28.72 9.96 11.34
CA ARG A 130 -27.89 10.22 10.13
C ARG A 130 -27.75 9.02 9.20
N ILE A 131 -27.14 7.95 9.70
CA ILE A 131 -26.87 6.73 8.90
C ILE A 131 -27.67 5.61 9.54
N LYS A 132 -28.75 5.19 8.87
CA LYS A 132 -29.62 4.12 9.34
C LYS A 132 -29.03 2.74 9.07
N PHE A 133 -28.46 2.56 7.87
CA PHE A 133 -27.80 1.33 7.47
C PHE A 133 -26.48 1.66 6.77
N LYS A 134 -25.43 0.92 7.09
CA LYS A 134 -24.17 0.93 6.35
C LYS A 134 -23.40 -0.34 6.61
N ASP A 135 -23.12 -1.10 5.58
CA ASP A 135 -22.30 -2.30 5.64
C ASP A 135 -21.10 -2.13 4.70
N GLU A 136 -19.90 -2.18 5.27
CA GLU A 136 -18.63 -2.14 4.55
C GLU A 136 -17.88 -3.43 4.80
N ARG A 137 -17.63 -4.19 3.72
CA ARG A 137 -16.95 -5.47 3.77
C ARG A 137 -15.85 -5.56 2.75
N LYS A 138 -14.84 -6.35 3.06
CA LYS A 138 -13.87 -6.84 2.08
C LYS A 138 -14.26 -8.25 1.70
N ILE A 139 -14.57 -8.45 0.42
CA ILE A 139 -14.76 -9.78 -0.16
C ILE A 139 -13.45 -10.24 -0.80
N THR A 140 -13.11 -11.50 -0.61
CA THR A 140 -11.98 -12.17 -1.25
C THR A 140 -12.48 -13.48 -1.83
N ILE A 141 -12.31 -13.67 -3.13
CA ILE A 141 -12.71 -14.89 -3.85
C ILE A 141 -11.44 -15.54 -4.40
N GLY A 142 -11.26 -16.83 -4.18
CA GLY A 142 -10.07 -17.58 -4.57
C GLY A 142 -8.89 -17.49 -3.60
N LEU A 143 -7.75 -18.07 -4.01
CA LEU A 143 -6.56 -18.31 -3.18
C LEU A 143 -5.27 -17.94 -3.91
N SER A 144 -4.21 -17.66 -3.17
CA SER A 144 -2.86 -17.43 -3.72
C SER A 144 -1.78 -18.20 -3.00
N LYS A 145 -0.59 -18.30 -3.60
CA LYS A 145 0.58 -18.93 -2.98
C LYS A 145 0.85 -18.33 -1.61
N LYS A 146 0.71 -17.00 -1.53
CA LYS A 146 0.95 -16.26 -0.30
C LYS A 146 -0.02 -16.65 0.83
N ASP A 147 -1.28 -16.95 0.51
CA ASP A 147 -2.28 -17.37 1.48
C ASP A 147 -2.01 -18.79 1.99
N ILE A 148 -1.56 -19.68 1.10
CA ILE A 148 -1.24 -21.07 1.45
C ILE A 148 0.03 -21.15 2.30
N MET A 149 1.04 -20.34 1.94
CA MET A 149 2.34 -20.36 2.58
C MET A 149 2.37 -19.57 3.90
N ASN A 150 1.55 -18.52 4.06
CA ASN A 150 1.52 -17.72 5.29
C ASN A 150 0.32 -18.08 6.17
N SER A 151 0.60 -18.62 7.37
CA SER A 151 -0.42 -18.99 8.35
C SER A 151 -0.93 -17.84 9.22
N ARG A 152 -0.29 -16.65 9.16
CA ARG A 152 -0.69 -15.46 9.92
C ARG A 152 -0.69 -14.24 9.00
N GLY A 153 -1.88 -13.75 8.68
CA GLY A 153 -2.08 -12.46 8.04
C GLY A 153 -2.97 -11.60 8.91
N LYS A 154 -2.52 -10.40 9.29
CA LYS A 154 -3.45 -9.38 9.79
C LYS A 154 -4.40 -9.00 8.67
N ALA A 155 -5.68 -8.85 9.00
CA ALA A 155 -6.68 -8.37 8.05
C ALA A 155 -6.25 -7.00 7.52
N LYS A 156 -5.89 -6.95 6.24
CA LYS A 156 -5.56 -5.69 5.56
C LYS A 156 -6.84 -5.01 5.12
N ASN A 157 -6.97 -3.72 5.40
CA ASN A 157 -8.01 -2.88 4.81
C ASN A 157 -8.00 -3.01 3.28
N ALA A 158 -9.19 -2.93 2.67
CA ALA A 158 -9.34 -2.87 1.24
C ALA A 158 -9.49 -1.42 0.78
N PHE A 159 -8.94 -1.11 -0.38
CA PHE A 159 -9.05 0.20 -1.02
C PHE A 159 -10.44 0.38 -1.63
N TYR A 160 -10.93 1.61 -1.66
CA TYR A 160 -12.18 1.98 -2.33
C TYR A 160 -11.96 2.16 -3.83
N ASN A 161 -13.04 2.09 -4.61
CA ASN A 161 -13.08 2.42 -6.05
C ASN A 161 -12.12 1.59 -6.92
N CYS A 162 -11.67 0.45 -6.41
CA CYS A 162 -10.84 -0.49 -7.15
C CYS A 162 -11.13 -1.91 -6.70
N PHE A 163 -10.76 -2.87 -7.54
CA PHE A 163 -10.57 -4.26 -7.13
C PHE A 163 -9.12 -4.66 -7.36
N ALA A 164 -8.69 -5.70 -6.64
CA ALA A 164 -7.39 -6.32 -6.80
C ALA A 164 -7.56 -7.71 -7.40
N LEU A 165 -6.69 -8.05 -8.36
CA LEU A 165 -6.57 -9.36 -8.96
C LEU A 165 -5.20 -9.96 -8.64
N ILE A 166 -5.15 -11.28 -8.53
CA ILE A 166 -3.92 -12.03 -8.63
C ILE A 166 -4.01 -12.90 -9.87
N LEU A 167 -3.17 -12.57 -10.86
CA LEU A 167 -3.06 -13.30 -12.11
C LEU A 167 -1.93 -14.31 -11.99
N ARG A 168 -2.17 -15.53 -12.46
CA ARG A 168 -1.19 -16.59 -12.61
C ARG A 168 -0.89 -16.78 -14.09
N PHE A 169 0.40 -16.79 -14.45
CA PHE A 169 0.86 -17.09 -15.80
C PHE A 169 2.13 -17.95 -15.75
N MET A 170 2.39 -18.70 -16.81
CA MET A 170 3.60 -19.50 -16.98
C MET A 170 4.71 -18.61 -17.54
N TYR A 171 5.88 -18.63 -16.89
CA TYR A 171 7.07 -17.98 -17.41
C TYR A 171 8.29 -18.86 -17.15
N ARG A 172 9.02 -19.21 -18.21
CA ARG A 172 10.21 -20.09 -18.16
C ARG A 172 9.96 -21.41 -17.40
N GLY A 173 8.80 -22.03 -17.64
CA GLY A 173 8.43 -23.32 -17.04
C GLY A 173 7.97 -23.26 -15.58
N LEU A 174 7.81 -22.06 -15.00
CA LEU A 174 7.30 -21.87 -13.65
C LEU A 174 6.08 -20.96 -13.62
N PHE A 175 5.10 -21.29 -12.78
CA PHE A 175 3.97 -20.40 -12.51
C PHE A 175 4.40 -19.21 -11.65
N HIS A 176 4.14 -18.02 -12.18
CA HIS A 176 4.33 -16.74 -11.51
C HIS A 176 2.96 -16.16 -11.16
N GLU A 177 2.88 -15.51 -10.00
CA GLU A 177 1.66 -14.86 -9.52
C GLU A 177 1.93 -13.37 -9.38
N ILE A 178 1.10 -12.53 -9.99
CA ILE A 178 1.23 -11.08 -9.92
C ILE A 178 -0.05 -10.42 -9.42
N HIS A 179 0.14 -9.43 -8.57
CA HIS A 179 -0.96 -8.63 -8.04
C HIS A 179 -1.19 -7.40 -8.93
N VAL A 180 -2.43 -7.16 -9.30
CA VAL A 180 -2.85 -6.01 -10.12
C VAL A 180 -4.01 -5.31 -9.41
N LYS A 181 -3.93 -3.99 -9.24
CA LYS A 181 -5.10 -3.20 -8.84
C LYS A 181 -5.69 -2.50 -10.06
N VAL A 182 -7.00 -2.55 -10.20
CA VAL A 182 -7.75 -1.89 -11.27
C VAL A 182 -8.72 -0.90 -10.65
N PHE A 183 -8.57 0.38 -10.99
CA PHE A 183 -9.40 1.47 -10.49
C PHE A 183 -10.54 1.78 -11.48
N ASN A 184 -11.66 2.29 -10.97
CA ASN A 184 -12.81 2.68 -11.77
C ASN A 184 -12.51 3.74 -12.84
N THR A 185 -11.46 4.55 -12.65
CA THR A 185 -11.00 5.53 -13.63
C THR A 185 -10.28 4.92 -14.84
N GLY A 186 -10.04 3.60 -14.85
CA GLY A 186 -9.21 2.93 -15.86
C GLY A 186 -7.72 2.94 -15.52
N LYS A 187 -7.30 3.49 -14.37
CA LYS A 187 -5.93 3.38 -13.86
C LYS A 187 -5.65 1.94 -13.37
N LEU A 188 -4.44 1.44 -13.61
CA LEU A 188 -3.93 0.20 -13.02
C LEU A 188 -2.63 0.42 -12.25
N GLU A 189 -2.42 -0.37 -11.21
CA GLU A 189 -1.19 -0.43 -10.43
C GLU A 189 -0.66 -1.86 -10.34
N ILE A 190 0.55 -2.09 -10.84
CA ILE A 190 1.22 -3.39 -10.87
C ILE A 190 2.53 -3.31 -10.09
N PRO A 191 2.53 -3.66 -8.78
CA PRO A 191 3.73 -3.62 -7.95
C PRO A 191 4.73 -4.72 -8.31
N GLY A 192 6.02 -4.36 -8.30
CA GLY A 192 7.14 -5.32 -8.34
C GLY A 192 7.44 -5.91 -9.72
N ILE A 193 6.85 -5.37 -10.80
CA ILE A 193 7.13 -5.82 -12.16
C ILE A 193 8.29 -5.02 -12.76
N LEU A 194 9.41 -5.70 -12.99
CA LEU A 194 10.63 -5.10 -13.53
C LEU A 194 10.89 -5.50 -14.98
N ASN A 195 10.35 -6.64 -15.43
CA ASN A 195 10.57 -7.16 -16.77
C ASN A 195 9.42 -6.74 -17.69
N THR A 196 9.76 -6.06 -18.79
CA THR A 196 8.82 -5.61 -19.83
C THR A 196 8.06 -6.77 -20.47
N GLU A 197 8.71 -7.92 -20.70
CA GLU A 197 8.08 -9.10 -21.29
C GLU A 197 6.96 -9.67 -20.38
N LEU A 198 7.19 -9.62 -19.06
CA LEU A 198 6.17 -9.98 -18.07
C LEU A 198 5.04 -8.94 -18.06
N LEU A 199 5.37 -7.67 -18.19
CA LEU A 199 4.39 -6.58 -18.22
C LEU A 199 3.46 -6.73 -19.41
N ASP A 200 3.98 -7.04 -20.59
CA ASP A 200 3.18 -7.23 -21.79
C ASP A 200 2.28 -8.47 -21.69
N THR A 201 2.78 -9.53 -21.07
CA THR A 201 1.97 -10.73 -20.76
C THR A 201 0.79 -10.38 -19.86
N VAL A 202 1.05 -9.63 -18.78
CA VAL A 202 0.02 -9.18 -17.83
C VAL A 202 -0.98 -8.24 -18.51
N LYS A 203 -0.50 -7.29 -19.34
CA LYS A 203 -1.35 -6.41 -20.14
C LYS A 203 -2.33 -7.20 -21.00
N ARG A 204 -1.84 -8.18 -21.76
CA ARG A 204 -2.68 -9.05 -22.60
C ARG A 204 -3.72 -9.81 -21.79
N MET A 205 -3.33 -10.41 -20.68
CA MET A 205 -4.26 -11.13 -19.80
C MET A 205 -5.37 -10.22 -19.25
N ILE A 206 -5.02 -9.00 -18.83
CA ILE A 206 -6.00 -8.04 -18.30
C ILE A 206 -7.04 -7.69 -19.37
N LEU A 207 -6.62 -7.38 -20.60
CA LEU A 207 -7.54 -7.10 -21.70
C LEU A 207 -8.41 -8.33 -22.00
N GLN A 208 -7.81 -9.52 -22.07
CA GLN A 208 -8.51 -10.77 -22.32
C GLN A 208 -9.62 -11.05 -21.28
N PHE A 209 -9.39 -10.74 -20.00
CA PHE A 209 -10.37 -11.00 -18.94
C PHE A 209 -11.39 -9.87 -18.76
N ILE A 210 -10.99 -8.60 -18.93
CA ILE A 210 -11.89 -7.46 -18.68
C ILE A 210 -12.76 -7.16 -19.89
N GLN A 211 -12.24 -7.25 -21.11
CA GLN A 211 -12.99 -6.91 -22.34
C GLN A 211 -14.34 -7.64 -22.44
N PRO A 212 -14.43 -8.97 -22.20
CA PRO A 212 -15.71 -9.68 -22.29
C PRO A 212 -16.73 -9.25 -21.23
N CYS A 213 -16.25 -8.81 -20.06
CA CYS A 213 -17.13 -8.32 -19.00
C CYS A 213 -17.77 -6.98 -19.34
N LEU A 214 -17.19 -6.19 -20.25
CA LEU A 214 -17.73 -4.92 -20.71
C LEU A 214 -18.76 -5.09 -21.83
N THR A 215 -18.56 -6.09 -22.71
CA THR A 215 -19.45 -6.35 -23.85
C THR A 215 -20.73 -7.09 -23.47
N ASN A 216 -20.69 -7.89 -22.40
CA ASN A 216 -21.84 -8.69 -21.96
C ASN A 216 -22.82 -7.91 -21.06
N SER A 217 -22.45 -6.71 -20.61
CA SER A 217 -23.35 -5.77 -19.93
C SER A 217 -24.26 -5.08 -20.94
N THR A 218 -25.57 -5.28 -20.78
CA THR A 218 -26.69 -4.94 -21.68
C THR A 218 -26.94 -3.44 -21.94
N CYS A 219 -25.94 -2.57 -21.79
CA CYS A 219 -26.07 -1.13 -22.04
C CYS A 219 -25.13 -0.65 -23.16
N VAL A 220 -25.72 -0.54 -24.36
CA VAL A 220 -25.47 0.48 -25.41
C VAL A 220 -24.03 0.96 -25.61
N ALA A 221 -23.42 0.50 -26.71
CA ALA A 221 -22.58 1.31 -27.62
C ALA A 221 -21.54 2.27 -27.00
N SER A 222 -20.55 1.75 -26.27
CA SER A 222 -19.19 2.30 -26.37
C SER A 222 -18.37 1.38 -27.26
N SER A 223 -18.44 1.63 -28.56
CA SER A 223 -17.83 0.88 -29.67
C SER A 223 -16.32 1.08 -29.78
N LYS A 224 -15.61 1.14 -28.65
CA LYS A 224 -14.14 1.22 -28.62
C LYS A 224 -13.57 0.01 -27.88
N PRO A 225 -12.68 -0.78 -28.53
CA PRO A 225 -12.00 -1.88 -27.84
C PRO A 225 -11.20 -1.32 -26.67
N LEU A 226 -11.21 -2.05 -25.57
CA LEU A 226 -10.40 -1.74 -24.40
C LEU A 226 -8.94 -1.86 -24.79
N ASP A 227 -8.19 -0.80 -24.55
CA ASP A 227 -6.77 -0.75 -24.85
C ASP A 227 -6.04 0.13 -23.82
N TYR A 228 -4.72 0.03 -23.79
CA TYR A 228 -3.87 0.89 -22.98
C TYR A 228 -3.63 2.22 -23.67
N ILE A 229 -3.60 3.30 -22.89
CA ILE A 229 -3.06 4.57 -23.34
C ILE A 229 -1.53 4.40 -23.40
N GLU A 230 -0.95 4.59 -24.59
CA GLU A 230 0.49 4.67 -24.74
C GLU A 230 1.02 5.81 -23.89
N THR A 231 1.90 5.46 -22.96
CA THR A 231 2.55 6.41 -22.09
C THR A 231 4.01 6.03 -22.01
N ASP A 232 4.88 7.04 -21.95
CA ASP A 232 6.31 6.79 -21.83
C ASP A 232 6.57 5.93 -20.58
N THR A 233 7.32 4.85 -20.78
CA THR A 233 7.42 3.80 -19.78
C THR A 233 8.18 4.28 -18.55
N GLU A 234 9.11 5.21 -18.68
CA GLU A 234 9.94 5.67 -17.55
C GLU A 234 9.19 6.59 -16.58
N GLU A 235 8.14 7.29 -17.03
CA GLU A 235 7.49 8.35 -16.26
C GLU A 235 6.34 7.87 -15.35
N ASN A 236 5.93 6.61 -15.46
CA ASN A 236 4.76 6.06 -14.74
C ASN A 236 5.14 4.98 -13.73
N VAL A 237 6.13 5.28 -12.89
CA VAL A 237 6.55 4.41 -11.79
C VAL A 237 6.24 5.08 -10.46
N LEU A 238 5.31 4.49 -9.72
CA LEU A 238 5.06 4.85 -8.33
C LEU A 238 6.09 4.13 -7.45
N ILE A 239 7.02 4.90 -6.88
CA ILE A 239 8.06 4.38 -6.00
C ILE A 239 7.62 4.52 -4.55
N ASN A 240 7.78 3.44 -3.79
CA ASN A 240 7.68 3.43 -2.33
C ASN A 240 9.08 3.15 -1.76
N SER A 241 9.57 4.04 -0.92
CA SER A 241 10.88 3.92 -0.29
C SER A 241 10.83 4.37 1.16
N ASN A 242 11.73 3.85 1.98
CA ASN A 242 11.85 4.22 3.38
C ASN A 242 13.31 4.38 3.80
N PHE A 243 13.52 5.10 4.89
CA PHE A 243 14.80 5.22 5.59
C PHE A 243 14.54 5.54 7.07
N ASN A 244 15.57 5.55 7.90
CA ASN A 244 15.46 5.96 9.30
C ASN A 244 16.55 6.99 9.63
N CYS A 245 16.19 8.06 10.32
CA CYS A 245 17.12 9.15 10.66
C CYS A 245 17.96 8.89 11.92
N GLY A 246 17.72 7.78 12.62
CA GLY A 246 18.52 7.35 13.77
C GLY A 246 18.07 7.87 15.14
N PHE A 247 17.06 8.75 15.20
CA PHE A 247 16.58 9.34 16.46
C PHE A 247 15.07 9.49 16.50
N CYS A 248 14.51 9.63 17.70
CA CYS A 248 13.08 9.91 17.85
C CYS A 248 12.78 11.39 17.66
N ILE A 249 11.63 11.70 17.06
CA ILE A 249 11.23 13.03 16.60
C ILE A 249 9.99 13.52 17.35
N ASN A 250 10.04 14.77 17.83
CA ASN A 250 8.90 15.57 18.22
C ASN A 250 8.13 16.03 16.96
N ARG A 251 7.08 15.28 16.61
CA ARG A 251 6.26 15.51 15.41
C ARG A 251 5.54 16.86 15.40
N GLU A 252 5.11 17.37 16.55
CA GLU A 252 4.44 18.67 16.64
C GLU A 252 5.41 19.79 16.28
N ARG A 253 6.60 19.79 16.89
CA ARG A 253 7.66 20.76 16.56
C ARG A 253 8.10 20.65 15.11
N LEU A 254 8.32 19.43 14.62
CA LEU A 254 8.67 19.20 13.22
C LEU A 254 7.60 19.75 12.28
N HIS A 255 6.31 19.49 12.54
CA HIS A 255 5.22 20.03 11.73
C HIS A 255 5.21 21.57 11.73
N SER A 256 5.37 22.20 12.89
CA SER A 256 5.45 23.67 13.00
C SER A 256 6.63 24.25 12.21
N ILE A 257 7.80 23.61 12.28
CA ILE A 257 9.01 24.05 11.57
C ILE A 257 8.85 23.89 10.06
N LEU A 258 8.37 22.73 9.59
CA LEU A 258 8.14 22.46 8.17
C LEU A 258 7.14 23.43 7.54
N ARG A 259 6.04 23.71 8.25
CA ARG A 259 4.99 24.63 7.77
C ARG A 259 5.38 26.11 7.90
N GLY A 260 6.28 26.43 8.83
CA GLY A 260 6.72 27.80 9.12
C GLY A 260 7.56 28.43 8.01
N ASP A 261 8.01 29.67 8.26
CA ASP A 261 8.65 30.51 7.24
C ASP A 261 9.95 29.95 6.67
N LYS A 262 10.67 29.11 7.43
CA LYS A 262 11.96 28.56 7.02
C LYS A 262 11.85 27.62 5.82
N TYR A 263 10.90 26.69 5.85
CA TYR A 263 10.76 25.65 4.81
C TYR A 263 9.48 25.80 3.98
N ARG A 264 8.38 26.28 4.59
CA ARG A 264 7.05 26.45 3.97
C ARG A 264 6.58 25.22 3.18
N ILE A 265 6.92 24.03 3.68
CA ILE A 265 6.49 22.76 3.12
C ILE A 265 5.05 22.50 3.53
N GLU A 266 4.22 22.12 2.56
CA GLU A 266 2.86 21.69 2.84
C GLU A 266 2.90 20.44 3.71
N SER A 267 2.46 20.57 4.96
CA SER A 267 2.44 19.48 5.92
C SER A 267 1.13 19.45 6.70
N SER A 268 0.76 18.24 7.14
CA SER A 268 -0.43 17.98 7.97
C SER A 268 -0.08 16.96 9.06
N PHE A 269 -0.50 17.26 10.28
CA PHE A 269 -0.31 16.38 11.42
C PHE A 269 -1.54 16.39 12.31
N ASP A 270 -2.17 15.22 12.46
CA ASP A 270 -3.22 14.96 13.44
C ASP A 270 -2.97 13.55 14.02
N PRO A 271 -2.44 13.45 15.26
CA PRO A 271 -2.04 12.18 15.85
C PRO A 271 -3.20 11.19 16.03
N CYS A 272 -4.44 11.68 16.12
CA CYS A 272 -5.62 10.84 16.23
C CYS A 272 -5.99 10.17 14.90
N SER A 273 -5.68 10.82 13.77
CA SER A 273 -6.04 10.34 12.44
C SER A 273 -4.90 9.63 11.73
N TYR A 274 -3.64 10.04 11.98
CA TYR A 274 -2.47 9.45 11.36
C TYR A 274 -1.21 9.70 12.20
N PRO A 275 -0.36 8.68 12.43
CA PRO A 275 0.81 8.81 13.31
C PRO A 275 1.96 9.62 12.71
N GLY A 276 2.05 9.81 11.39
CA GLY A 276 3.17 10.53 10.79
C GLY A 276 2.86 12.01 10.57
N VAL A 277 3.87 12.86 10.50
CA VAL A 277 3.73 14.17 9.86
C VAL A 277 3.72 13.92 8.35
N LYS A 278 2.57 14.13 7.68
CA LYS A 278 2.46 13.97 6.23
C LYS A 278 2.87 15.26 5.55
N CYS A 279 3.79 15.19 4.61
CA CYS A 279 4.36 16.33 3.92
C CYS A 279 4.31 16.13 2.41
N LYS A 280 4.28 17.22 1.65
CA LYS A 280 4.40 17.20 0.19
C LYS A 280 5.54 18.09 -0.25
N TYR A 281 6.38 17.53 -1.11
CA TYR A 281 7.44 18.23 -1.81
C TYR A 281 7.03 18.41 -3.27
N TYR A 282 6.98 19.64 -3.75
CA TYR A 282 6.69 19.95 -5.15
C TYR A 282 8.01 20.21 -5.88
N PHE A 283 8.52 19.18 -6.58
CA PHE A 283 9.75 19.30 -7.36
C PHE A 283 9.45 19.99 -8.69
N ASN A 284 10.01 21.18 -8.92
CA ASN A 284 9.85 21.90 -10.18
C ASN A 284 10.80 21.37 -11.25
N ASN A 285 10.26 20.74 -12.28
CA ASN A 285 11.01 20.12 -13.38
C ASN A 285 11.76 21.15 -14.25
N GLU A 286 11.37 22.44 -14.22
CA GLU A 286 12.03 23.51 -14.98
C GLU A 286 13.33 24.00 -14.30
N LEU A 287 13.44 23.83 -12.99
CA LEU A 287 14.62 24.26 -12.21
C LEU A 287 15.74 23.22 -12.18
N GLY A 288 15.47 22.01 -12.69
CA GLY A 288 16.39 20.88 -12.61
C GLY A 288 16.71 20.48 -11.17
N PHE A 289 17.95 20.07 -10.92
CA PHE A 289 18.42 19.49 -9.66
C PHE A 289 19.31 20.45 -8.84
N ASP A 290 19.19 21.77 -9.04
CA ASP A 290 19.91 22.76 -8.25
C ASP A 290 19.23 22.94 -6.88
N ASP A 291 19.95 22.55 -5.81
CA ASP A 291 19.46 22.54 -4.44
C ASP A 291 19.28 23.92 -3.80
N ARG A 292 19.83 24.97 -4.42
CA ARG A 292 19.73 26.35 -3.92
C ARG A 292 18.39 26.98 -4.29
N ILE A 293 17.83 26.58 -5.42
CA ILE A 293 16.59 27.13 -5.98
C ILE A 293 15.41 26.17 -5.83
N GLN A 294 15.67 24.86 -5.76
CA GLN A 294 14.65 23.83 -5.58
C GLN A 294 14.31 23.69 -4.09
N ASN A 295 13.25 24.38 -3.66
CA ASN A 295 12.84 24.49 -2.25
C ASN A 295 11.59 23.66 -1.89
N GLY A 296 11.05 22.90 -2.84
CA GLY A 296 9.88 22.03 -2.62
C GLY A 296 8.53 22.74 -2.57
N GLN A 297 8.49 24.03 -2.92
CA GLN A 297 7.29 24.85 -2.91
C GLN A 297 6.76 25.07 -4.33
N ILE A 298 5.45 25.33 -4.41
CA ILE A 298 4.82 25.88 -5.61
C ILE A 298 5.15 27.37 -5.67
N VAL A 299 5.65 27.85 -6.81
CA VAL A 299 5.97 29.27 -7.01
C VAL A 299 4.72 30.13 -6.85
N GLU A 300 4.87 31.36 -6.38
CA GLU A 300 3.72 32.22 -6.01
C GLU A 300 2.70 32.39 -7.13
N LYS A 301 3.15 32.49 -8.38
CA LYS A 301 2.29 32.63 -9.57
C LYS A 301 1.40 31.42 -9.83
N ASP A 302 1.77 30.25 -9.33
CA ASP A 302 1.08 28.98 -9.58
C ASP A 302 0.27 28.51 -8.35
N ARG A 303 0.29 29.25 -7.23
CA ARG A 303 -0.35 28.83 -5.96
C ARG A 303 -1.88 28.77 -6.04
N ASP A 304 -2.49 29.61 -6.86
CA ASP A 304 -3.94 29.66 -7.03
C ASP A 304 -4.45 28.61 -8.04
N MET A 305 -3.54 27.89 -8.72
CA MET A 305 -3.91 26.84 -9.66
C MET A 305 -4.45 25.62 -8.92
N LYS A 306 -5.49 24.98 -9.49
CA LYS A 306 -5.97 23.70 -8.96
C LYS A 306 -4.94 22.60 -9.24
N MET A 307 -4.90 21.56 -8.39
CA MET A 307 -4.03 20.39 -8.61
C MET A 307 -4.20 19.73 -9.99
N SER A 308 -5.41 19.77 -10.54
CA SER A 308 -5.72 19.29 -11.90
C SER A 308 -5.10 20.14 -13.02
N GLU A 309 -4.72 21.39 -12.73
CA GLU A 309 -4.10 22.34 -13.66
C GLU A 309 -2.57 22.29 -13.52
N LEU A 310 -2.05 22.18 -12.29
CA LEU A 310 -0.63 21.94 -12.01
C LEU A 310 -0.10 20.65 -12.68
N GLY A 311 -0.92 19.59 -12.70
CA GLY A 311 -0.58 18.32 -13.35
C GLY A 311 -0.59 18.36 -14.89
N LYS A 312 -1.37 19.26 -15.52
CA LYS A 312 -1.46 19.35 -16.98
C LYS A 312 -0.18 19.88 -17.61
N ASN A 313 0.51 20.79 -16.92
CA ASN A 313 1.73 21.41 -17.44
C ASN A 313 3.00 20.60 -17.14
N ARG A 314 2.89 19.46 -16.43
CA ARG A 314 4.03 18.62 -15.96
C ARG A 314 5.16 19.41 -15.28
N LYS A 315 4.88 20.64 -14.86
CA LYS A 315 5.87 21.55 -14.28
C LYS A 315 6.34 21.08 -12.91
N TYR A 316 5.44 20.50 -12.13
CA TYR A 316 5.75 19.98 -10.81
C TYR A 316 5.54 18.47 -10.74
N THR A 317 6.51 17.79 -10.14
CA THR A 317 6.40 16.42 -9.67
C THR A 317 6.12 16.44 -8.18
N GLU A 318 4.91 16.03 -7.77
CA GLU A 318 4.56 15.92 -6.35
C GLU A 318 5.14 14.64 -5.74
N VAL A 319 5.93 14.79 -4.68
CA VAL A 319 6.45 13.68 -3.88
C VAL A 319 5.94 13.82 -2.45
N SER A 320 5.17 12.85 -1.99
CA SER A 320 4.68 12.79 -0.61
C SER A 320 5.71 12.10 0.28
N PHE A 321 5.94 12.62 1.47
CA PHE A 321 6.74 11.93 2.48
C PHE A 321 6.11 12.01 3.86
N MET A 322 6.32 10.99 4.67
CA MET A 322 5.79 10.88 6.02
C MET A 322 6.91 10.62 7.00
N ILE A 323 6.99 11.44 8.05
CA ILE A 323 8.00 11.33 9.10
C ILE A 323 7.31 10.88 10.39
N PHE A 324 7.77 9.77 10.95
CA PHE A 324 7.18 9.16 12.13
C PHE A 324 8.01 9.47 13.38
N ARG A 325 7.39 9.35 14.56
CA ARG A 325 8.03 9.60 15.85
C ARG A 325 9.33 8.81 16.04
N THR A 326 9.41 7.60 15.51
CA THR A 326 10.59 6.72 15.66
C THR A 326 11.76 7.09 14.76
N GLY A 327 11.68 8.21 14.04
CA GLY A 327 12.67 8.60 13.03
C GLY A 327 12.54 7.83 11.71
N SER A 328 11.59 6.89 11.62
CA SER A 328 11.28 6.24 10.36
C SER A 328 10.66 7.25 9.41
N CYS A 329 11.04 7.18 8.14
CA CYS A 329 10.57 8.07 7.09
C CYS A 329 10.11 7.23 5.89
N LEU A 330 8.99 7.61 5.29
CA LEU A 330 8.42 7.00 4.09
C LEU A 330 8.37 8.07 3.00
N ILE A 331 8.83 7.76 1.79
CA ILE A 331 8.72 8.63 0.62
C ILE A 331 7.96 7.87 -0.46
N VAL A 332 6.92 8.50 -1.01
CA VAL A 332 6.02 7.95 -2.03
C VAL A 332 5.76 9.00 -3.10
N GLY A 333 5.98 8.66 -4.37
CA GLY A 333 5.69 9.56 -5.48
C GLY A 333 5.73 8.84 -6.82
N ASN A 334 4.99 9.36 -7.80
CA ASN A 334 5.14 8.97 -9.20
C ASN A 334 6.28 9.82 -9.79
N CYS A 335 7.50 9.32 -9.68
CA CYS A 335 8.71 10.09 -9.99
C CYS A 335 9.86 9.17 -10.38
N THR A 336 10.89 9.75 -11.00
CA THR A 336 12.14 9.04 -11.30
C THR A 336 12.97 8.82 -10.03
N GLU A 337 13.91 7.88 -10.08
CA GLU A 337 14.83 7.64 -8.97
C GLU A 337 15.73 8.85 -8.66
N THR A 338 16.05 9.66 -9.67
CA THR A 338 16.82 10.89 -9.49
C THR A 338 16.07 11.94 -8.68
N VAL A 339 14.79 12.16 -8.99
CA VAL A 339 13.91 13.06 -8.21
C VAL A 339 13.71 12.51 -6.80
N LEU A 340 13.49 11.20 -6.66
CA LEU A 340 13.37 10.56 -5.35
C LEU A 340 14.61 10.78 -4.48
N GLN A 341 15.80 10.57 -5.04
CA GLN A 341 17.07 10.75 -4.33
C GLN A 341 17.28 12.22 -3.93
N PHE A 342 16.89 13.17 -4.79
CA PHE A 342 16.94 14.58 -4.48
C PHE A 342 16.05 14.93 -3.27
N VAL A 343 14.79 14.47 -3.28
CA VAL A 343 13.86 14.69 -2.16
C VAL A 343 14.36 14.02 -0.88
N PHE A 344 14.94 12.83 -0.98
CA PHE A 344 15.59 12.17 0.16
C PHE A 344 16.71 13.02 0.77
N GLN A 345 17.60 13.59 -0.04
CA GLN A 345 18.67 14.47 0.45
C GLN A 345 18.13 15.74 1.09
N PHE A 346 17.06 16.33 0.53
CA PHE A 346 16.36 17.45 1.15
C PHE A 346 15.85 17.09 2.55
N ILE A 347 15.11 15.97 2.69
CA ILE A 347 14.56 15.55 3.99
C ILE A 347 15.68 15.28 4.99
N LYS A 348 16.75 14.61 4.57
CA LYS A 348 17.93 14.33 5.41
C LYS A 348 18.56 15.62 5.92
N ARG A 349 18.66 16.66 5.08
CA ARG A 349 19.17 17.98 5.45
C ARG A 349 18.28 18.65 6.50
N VAL A 350 16.97 18.73 6.25
CA VAL A 350 16.00 19.29 7.21
C VAL A 350 16.08 18.60 8.57
N LEU A 351 16.12 17.26 8.59
CA LEU A 351 16.21 16.50 9.85
C LEU A 351 17.54 16.72 10.58
N SER A 352 18.62 16.97 9.86
CA SER A 352 19.93 17.25 10.45
C SER A 352 19.99 18.68 11.00
N ASP A 353 19.54 19.66 10.22
CA ASP A 353 19.55 21.09 10.58
C ASP A 353 18.65 21.37 11.80
N GLU A 354 17.55 20.64 11.93
CA GLU A 354 16.56 20.83 13.00
C GLU A 354 16.74 19.85 14.16
N TYR A 355 17.79 19.01 14.15
CA TYR A 355 17.98 17.91 15.11
C TYR A 355 17.83 18.36 16.57
N GLN A 356 18.47 19.47 16.93
CA GLN A 356 18.44 20.01 18.30
C GLN A 356 17.04 20.49 18.72
N HIS A 357 16.19 20.85 17.76
CA HIS A 357 14.83 21.35 18.03
C HIS A 357 13.79 20.24 18.08
N ILE A 358 14.00 19.17 17.31
CA ILE A 358 13.01 18.11 17.10
C ILE A 358 13.38 16.78 17.76
N SER A 359 14.62 16.56 18.21
CA SER A 359 14.98 15.30 18.86
C SER A 359 14.31 15.12 20.22
N VAL A 360 13.96 13.87 20.54
CA VAL A 360 13.42 13.49 21.86
C VAL A 360 14.16 12.29 22.41
N ALA A 361 14.22 12.20 23.74
CA ALA A 361 14.84 11.10 24.46
C ALA A 361 14.30 9.73 24.00
N GLN A 362 15.20 8.76 23.87
CA GLN A 362 14.88 7.38 23.50
C GLN A 362 14.86 6.48 24.74
N GLU A 363 14.00 5.47 24.70
CA GLU A 363 14.08 4.33 25.61
C GLU A 363 15.12 3.34 25.06
N ASP A 364 16.02 2.85 25.91
CA ASP A 364 17.07 1.90 25.51
C ASP A 364 16.48 0.68 24.79
N SER A 365 16.79 0.54 23.49
CA SER A 365 16.38 -0.63 22.73
C SER A 365 17.50 -1.66 22.69
N VAL A 366 17.38 -2.70 23.52
CA VAL A 366 18.29 -3.86 23.50
C VAL A 366 18.25 -4.52 22.11
N ILE A 367 19.35 -4.45 21.38
CA ILE A 367 19.53 -5.11 20.08
C ILE A 367 19.54 -6.64 20.33
N ARG A 368 18.39 -7.30 20.20
CA ARG A 368 18.29 -8.76 20.31
C ARG A 368 18.85 -9.43 19.05
N VAL A 369 19.90 -10.24 19.20
CA VAL A 369 20.48 -11.11 18.16
C VAL A 369 19.43 -12.12 17.67
N LYS A 370 19.23 -12.21 16.35
CA LYS A 370 18.24 -13.13 15.72
C LYS A 370 18.68 -14.59 15.86
N LYS A 371 17.86 -15.44 16.50
CA LYS A 371 17.96 -16.91 16.41
C LYS A 371 17.06 -17.43 15.28
N THR A 372 17.57 -18.37 14.48
CA THR A 372 16.79 -19.06 13.42
C THR A 372 15.70 -19.93 14.05
N LYS A 373 14.42 -19.63 13.81
CA LYS A 373 13.29 -20.46 14.30
C LYS A 373 12.88 -21.49 13.24
N LEU A 374 12.86 -22.78 13.58
CA LEU A 374 12.22 -23.83 12.78
C LEU A 374 10.68 -23.65 12.79
N ARG A 375 10.02 -23.73 11.63
CA ARG A 375 8.56 -23.63 11.51
C ARG A 375 7.97 -25.00 11.18
N LYS A 376 6.91 -25.42 11.90
CA LYS A 376 6.14 -26.65 11.64
C LYS A 376 4.71 -26.28 11.23
N LYS A 377 4.15 -26.94 10.21
CA LYS A 377 2.75 -26.81 9.78
C LYS A 377 2.10 -28.19 9.82
N THR A 378 1.00 -28.34 10.55
CA THR A 378 0.20 -29.55 10.55
C THR A 378 -0.71 -29.51 9.33
N VAL A 379 -0.62 -30.52 8.47
CA VAL A 379 -1.52 -30.71 7.32
C VAL A 379 -2.37 -31.93 7.63
N VAL A 380 -3.70 -31.78 7.54
CA VAL A 380 -4.66 -32.87 7.72
C VAL A 380 -5.20 -33.22 6.33
N HIS A 381 -5.15 -34.50 5.96
CA HIS A 381 -5.69 -35.01 4.71
C HIS A 381 -6.76 -36.07 5.01
N SER A 382 -7.67 -36.30 4.06
CA SER A 382 -8.56 -37.45 4.13
C SER A 382 -7.76 -38.76 3.99
N GLN A 383 -8.30 -39.85 4.54
CA GLN A 383 -7.68 -41.18 4.42
C GLN A 383 -7.52 -41.58 2.94
N ALA A 384 -8.54 -41.33 2.12
CA ALA A 384 -8.54 -41.64 0.70
C ALA A 384 -7.41 -40.91 -0.07
N TYR A 385 -7.19 -39.62 0.19
CA TYR A 385 -6.11 -38.85 -0.45
C TYR A 385 -4.72 -39.38 -0.06
N TYR A 386 -4.54 -39.78 1.20
CA TYR A 386 -3.28 -40.34 1.66
C TYR A 386 -2.92 -41.66 0.95
N GLU A 387 -3.91 -42.54 0.80
CA GLU A 387 -3.74 -43.84 0.19
C GLU A 387 -3.49 -43.76 -1.31
N ASP A 388 -4.18 -42.87 -2.01
CA ASP A 388 -4.09 -42.76 -3.48
C ASP A 388 -2.87 -41.96 -3.95
N THR A 389 -2.44 -40.94 -3.19
CA THR A 389 -1.39 -40.00 -3.63
C THR A 389 -0.08 -40.15 -2.87
N VAL A 390 -0.12 -40.25 -1.53
CA VAL A 390 1.11 -40.22 -0.70
C VAL A 390 1.76 -41.60 -0.59
N LYS A 391 0.96 -42.67 -0.56
CA LYS A 391 1.46 -44.05 -0.50
C LYS A 391 1.92 -44.61 -1.84
N ARG A 392 1.40 -44.12 -2.98
CA ARG A 392 1.83 -44.59 -4.32
C ARG A 392 3.18 -44.04 -4.77
N ASP A 393 3.56 -42.85 -4.29
CA ASP A 393 4.82 -42.18 -4.63
C ASP A 393 5.99 -42.56 -3.70
N ARG A 394 5.78 -43.53 -2.80
CA ARG A 394 6.83 -44.17 -1.99
C ARG A 394 6.95 -45.63 -2.40
#